data_AF-A0A2V3VDU2-F1
#
_entry.id   AF-A0A2V3VDU2-F1
#
_cell.length_a   1.000
_cell.length_b   1.000
_cell.length_c   1.000
_cell.angle_alpha   90.00
_cell.angle_beta   90.00
_cell.angle_gamma   90.00
#
_symmetry.space_group_name_H-M   'P 1'
#
loop_
_entity.id
_entity.type
_entity.pdbx_description
1 polymer ?
#
loop_
_entity_poly.entity_id
_entity_poly.type
_entity_poly.pdbx_seq_one_letter_code
_entity_poly.pdbx_strand_id
1 'polypeptide(L)'
;MADGDLDQGDFDIAFAFTRPTAAAYRNAAGAVTTAGPGVPRFDHLPDGTPRGLLVQPGEQLGQADRVRLDALMLPADLLSARVTVLHALDIGGGLVRRAWYSEDAKATIDACLGIAGHHVSIGVIAGYRARQGSRFEPGFVRYRRQSWALTRVLAANTVAALADDAGRPLIGA
;
A
#
# COMPACT_ATOMS: atom_id res chain seq x y z
N MET A 1 -2.24 -13.91 -15.98
CA MET A 1 -1.75 -13.73 -14.61
C MET A 1 -0.32 -13.24 -14.71
N ALA A 2 -0.02 -12.00 -14.30
CA ALA A 2 1.36 -11.46 -14.34
C ALA A 2 1.60 -10.14 -13.58
N ASP A 3 0.57 -9.40 -13.15
CA ASP A 3 0.77 -8.11 -12.47
C ASP A 3 0.37 -8.24 -10.99
N GLY A 4 1.34 -8.11 -10.08
CA GLY A 4 1.19 -8.29 -8.62
C GLY A 4 0.43 -7.17 -7.92
N ASP A 5 -0.77 -6.85 -8.42
CA ASP A 5 -1.73 -6.00 -7.73
C ASP A 5 -2.41 -6.80 -6.62
N LEU A 6 -2.31 -6.33 -5.38
CA LEU A 6 -3.04 -6.89 -4.24
C LEU A 6 -4.26 -6.00 -3.96
N ASP A 7 -5.44 -6.61 -4.00
CA ASP A 7 -6.69 -5.99 -3.58
C ASP A 7 -7.17 -6.53 -2.22
N GLN A 8 -8.34 -6.07 -1.78
CA GLN A 8 -8.89 -6.45 -0.48
C GLN A 8 -9.03 -7.98 -0.31
N GLY A 9 -9.33 -8.71 -1.39
CA GLY A 9 -9.47 -10.16 -1.39
C GLY A 9 -8.14 -10.91 -1.32
N ASP A 10 -7.02 -10.25 -1.60
CA ASP A 10 -5.68 -10.86 -1.57
C ASP A 10 -4.95 -10.59 -0.25
N PHE A 11 -5.37 -9.57 0.51
CA PHE A 11 -4.65 -9.09 1.69
C PHE A 11 -4.61 -10.09 2.85
N ASP A 12 -5.61 -10.94 3.03
CA ASP A 12 -5.61 -11.98 4.05
C ASP A 12 -4.58 -13.09 3.76
N ILE A 13 -4.24 -13.30 2.49
CA ILE A 13 -3.19 -14.20 2.04
C ILE A 13 -1.83 -13.49 2.06
N ALA A 14 -1.79 -12.24 1.60
CA ALA A 14 -0.56 -11.49 1.38
C ALA A 14 0.05 -10.89 2.66
N PHE A 15 -0.73 -10.70 3.73
CA PHE A 15 -0.26 -10.05 4.95
C PHE A 15 -0.40 -10.95 6.19
N ALA A 16 0.55 -10.83 7.10
CA ALA A 16 0.45 -11.33 8.47
C ALA A 16 -0.04 -10.20 9.37
N PHE A 17 -1.13 -10.46 10.08
CA PHE A 17 -1.75 -9.51 11.00
C PHE A 17 -1.46 -9.94 12.44
N THR A 18 -0.77 -9.11 13.22
CA THR A 18 -0.39 -9.36 14.62
C THR A 18 -0.98 -8.32 15.57
N ARG A 19 -2.13 -7.75 15.20
CA ARG A 19 -2.87 -6.74 15.97
C ARG A 19 -3.18 -7.24 17.38
N PRO A 20 -2.78 -6.53 18.45
CA PRO A 20 -2.89 -7.06 19.82
C PRO A 20 -4.29 -6.94 20.42
N THR A 21 -5.14 -6.08 19.86
CA THR A 21 -6.46 -5.75 20.44
C THR A 21 -7.58 -6.04 19.47
N ALA A 22 -8.73 -6.43 20.03
CA ALA A 22 -9.98 -6.47 19.29
C ALA A 22 -10.46 -5.03 19.01
N ALA A 23 -11.04 -4.79 17.83
CA ALA A 23 -11.72 -3.52 17.59
C ALA A 23 -12.81 -3.61 16.53
N ALA A 24 -13.68 -2.61 16.55
CA ALA A 24 -14.83 -2.53 15.68
C ALA A 24 -14.45 -2.20 14.22
N TYR A 25 -15.21 -2.76 13.28
CA TYR A 25 -15.23 -2.40 11.86
C TYR A 25 -16.61 -2.71 11.27
N ARG A 26 -16.90 -2.20 10.08
CA ARG A 26 -18.13 -2.50 9.33
C ARG A 26 -17.88 -3.65 8.35
N ASN A 27 -18.65 -4.72 8.49
CA ASN A 27 -18.54 -5.90 7.62
C ASN A 27 -19.31 -5.72 6.30
N ALA A 28 -19.25 -6.72 5.42
CA ALA A 28 -19.90 -6.71 4.09
C ALA A 28 -21.43 -6.55 4.14
N ALA A 29 -22.08 -6.86 5.27
CA ALA A 29 -23.51 -6.62 5.46
C ALA A 29 -23.83 -5.17 5.88
N GLY A 30 -22.83 -4.28 5.92
CA GLY A 30 -22.97 -2.92 6.41
C GLY A 30 -23.12 -2.81 7.93
N ALA A 31 -22.97 -3.91 8.68
CA ALA A 31 -23.13 -3.92 10.13
C ALA A 31 -21.79 -3.70 10.86
N VAL A 32 -21.83 -2.96 11.98
CA VAL A 32 -20.65 -2.81 12.85
C VAL A 32 -20.48 -4.10 13.65
N THR A 33 -19.30 -4.69 13.56
CA THR A 33 -18.89 -5.89 14.28
C THR A 33 -17.48 -5.73 14.85
N THR A 34 -17.01 -6.68 15.64
CA THR A 34 -15.69 -6.63 16.28
C THR A 34 -14.79 -7.72 15.70
N ALA A 35 -13.65 -7.32 15.14
CA ALA A 35 -12.57 -8.25 14.80
C ALA A 35 -11.74 -8.53 16.06
N GLY A 36 -11.41 -9.80 16.31
CA GLY A 36 -10.50 -10.19 17.38
C GLY A 36 -9.04 -9.81 17.12
N PRO A 37 -8.13 -10.05 18.08
CA PRO A 37 -6.69 -9.87 17.87
C PRO A 37 -6.19 -10.69 16.67
N GLY A 38 -5.25 -10.13 15.91
CA GLY A 38 -4.67 -10.76 14.72
C GLY A 38 -5.63 -10.90 13.53
N VAL A 39 -6.87 -10.43 13.61
CA VAL A 39 -7.84 -10.54 12.52
C VAL A 39 -7.81 -9.26 11.66
N PRO A 40 -7.69 -9.36 10.32
CA PRO A 40 -7.80 -8.20 9.45
C PRO A 40 -9.18 -7.56 9.56
N ARG A 41 -9.24 -6.26 9.27
CA ARG A 41 -10.49 -5.49 9.30
C ARG A 41 -10.76 -4.95 7.92
N PHE A 42 -11.47 -5.73 7.12
CA PHE A 42 -11.91 -5.31 5.81
C PHE A 42 -13.21 -4.52 5.94
N ASP A 43 -13.07 -3.20 5.91
CA ASP A 43 -14.17 -2.28 6.19
C ASP A 43 -15.03 -2.07 4.95
N HIS A 44 -16.31 -1.82 5.17
CA HIS A 44 -17.28 -1.56 4.11
C HIS A 44 -18.06 -0.27 4.40
N LEU A 45 -18.70 0.28 3.37
CA LEU A 45 -19.68 1.35 3.52
C LEU A 45 -21.02 0.80 4.05
N PRO A 46 -21.96 1.66 4.50
CA PRO A 46 -23.27 1.21 5.00
C PRO A 46 -24.10 0.39 4.02
N ASP A 47 -23.84 0.54 2.71
CA ASP A 47 -24.49 -0.22 1.63
C ASP A 47 -23.78 -1.55 1.31
N GLY A 48 -22.71 -1.89 2.03
CA GLY A 48 -21.92 -3.09 1.81
C GLY A 48 -20.81 -2.93 0.76
N THR A 49 -20.60 -1.73 0.19
CA THR A 49 -19.50 -1.49 -0.75
C THR A 49 -18.14 -1.64 -0.03
N PRO A 50 -17.18 -2.41 -0.56
CA PRO A 50 -15.84 -2.53 0.02
C PRO A 50 -15.13 -1.17 0.09
N ARG A 51 -14.54 -0.87 1.25
CA ARG A 51 -13.75 0.34 1.47
C ARG A 51 -12.25 0.07 1.53
N GLY A 52 -11.86 -1.17 1.84
CA GLY A 52 -10.47 -1.59 1.95
C GLY A 52 -10.09 -2.10 3.34
N LEU A 53 -8.81 -2.42 3.51
CA LEU A 53 -8.24 -2.80 4.81
C LEU A 53 -8.13 -1.58 5.71
N LEU A 54 -8.82 -1.62 6.85
CA LEU A 54 -8.74 -0.61 7.89
C LEU A 54 -7.48 -0.80 8.74
N VAL A 55 -6.60 0.19 8.67
CA VAL A 55 -5.45 0.39 9.57
C VAL A 55 -5.76 1.59 10.45
N GLN A 56 -5.80 1.37 11.76
CA GLN A 56 -6.14 2.42 12.73
C GLN A 56 -4.88 3.16 13.20
N PRO A 57 -4.97 4.46 13.53
CA PRO A 57 -3.90 5.16 14.20
C PRO A 57 -3.68 4.62 15.62
N GLY A 58 -2.49 4.82 16.17
CA GLY A 58 -2.14 4.43 17.54
C GLY A 58 -0.68 3.99 17.68
N GLU A 59 -0.30 3.56 18.88
CA GLU A 59 1.09 3.13 19.19
C GLU A 59 1.56 1.93 18.36
N GLN A 60 0.63 1.13 17.84
CA GLN A 60 0.90 -0.07 17.05
C GLN A 60 0.89 0.19 15.53
N LEU A 61 0.68 1.44 15.11
CA LEU A 61 0.66 1.80 13.70
C LEU A 61 2.02 1.47 13.06
N GLY A 62 1.98 0.74 11.94
CA GLY A 62 3.19 0.28 11.26
C GLY A 62 3.99 -0.77 12.03
N GLN A 63 3.45 -1.38 13.10
CA GLN A 63 4.09 -2.49 13.83
C GLN A 63 3.33 -3.81 13.72
N ALA A 64 2.00 -3.75 13.72
CA ALA A 64 1.15 -4.93 13.80
C ALA A 64 0.86 -5.62 12.46
N ASP A 65 0.89 -4.88 11.35
CA ASP A 65 0.57 -5.44 10.04
C ASP A 65 1.85 -5.53 9.21
N ARG A 66 2.15 -6.71 8.67
CA ARG A 66 3.38 -6.99 7.93
C ARG A 66 3.06 -7.77 6.67
N VAL A 67 3.77 -7.50 5.59
CA VAL A 67 3.67 -8.35 4.41
C VAL A 67 4.22 -9.74 4.71
N ARG A 68 3.39 -10.75 4.45
CA ARG A 68 3.77 -12.15 4.41
C ARG A 68 4.12 -12.42 2.96
N LEU A 69 5.42 -12.47 2.67
CA LEU A 69 5.92 -12.73 1.33
C LEU A 69 5.63 -14.18 0.95
N ASP A 70 4.39 -14.44 0.52
CA ASP A 70 4.05 -15.66 -0.17
C ASP A 70 4.54 -15.53 -1.61
N ALA A 71 5.42 -16.43 -2.04
CA ALA A 71 6.02 -16.38 -3.37
C ALA A 71 4.99 -16.49 -4.50
N LEU A 72 3.77 -16.95 -4.19
CA LEU A 72 2.64 -16.96 -5.12
C LEU A 72 2.00 -15.57 -5.31
N MET A 73 2.17 -14.66 -4.34
CA MET A 73 1.58 -13.30 -4.33
C MET A 73 2.58 -12.21 -4.71
N LEU A 74 3.80 -12.30 -4.19
CA LEU A 74 4.93 -11.49 -4.65
C LEU A 74 6.05 -12.42 -5.10
N PRO A 75 6.24 -12.61 -6.42
CA PRO A 75 7.36 -13.36 -6.96
C PRO A 75 8.68 -12.91 -6.33
N ALA A 76 9.52 -13.88 -5.94
CA ALA A 76 10.74 -13.61 -5.17
C ALA A 76 11.74 -12.70 -5.92
N ASP A 77 11.70 -12.71 -7.25
CA ASP A 77 12.47 -11.83 -8.12
C ASP A 77 12.07 -10.35 -7.98
N LEU A 78 10.80 -10.05 -7.68
CA LEU A 78 10.35 -8.67 -7.39
C LEU A 78 10.89 -8.13 -6.07
N LEU A 79 11.31 -8.99 -5.14
CA LEU A 79 11.83 -8.58 -3.83
C LEU A 79 13.27 -8.09 -3.89
N SER A 80 14.02 -8.54 -4.88
CA SER A 80 15.42 -8.15 -5.10
C SER A 80 15.61 -7.23 -6.31
N ALA A 81 14.51 -6.80 -6.94
CA ALA A 81 14.54 -6.00 -8.15
C ALA A 81 14.08 -4.56 -7.89
N ARG A 82 14.47 -3.67 -8.80
CA ARG A 82 13.84 -2.35 -8.93
C ARG A 82 12.38 -2.54 -9.24
N VAL A 83 11.51 -1.85 -8.50
CA VAL A 83 10.06 -1.92 -8.64
C VAL A 83 9.41 -0.54 -8.55
N THR A 84 8.18 -0.47 -9.04
CA THR A 84 7.25 0.62 -8.73
C THR A 84 6.13 0.07 -7.85
N VAL A 85 6.04 0.56 -6.61
CA VAL A 85 4.94 0.25 -5.70
C VAL A 85 3.84 1.29 -5.89
N LEU A 86 2.60 0.84 -6.00
CA LEU A 86 1.40 1.65 -6.15
C LEU A 86 0.50 1.45 -4.92
N HIS A 87 0.05 2.51 -4.26
CA HIS A 87 -0.82 2.43 -3.07
C HIS A 87 -2.01 3.34 -3.22
N ALA A 88 -3.20 2.73 -3.18
CA ALA A 88 -4.46 3.44 -3.12
C ALA A 88 -4.96 3.38 -1.68
N LEU A 89 -5.22 4.55 -1.10
CA LEU A 89 -5.58 4.73 0.30
C LEU A 89 -6.73 5.73 0.37
N ASP A 90 -7.85 5.34 0.96
CA ASP A 90 -8.89 6.28 1.37
C ASP A 90 -8.55 6.82 2.77
N ILE A 91 -8.37 8.15 2.86
CA ILE A 91 -8.22 8.88 4.10
C ILE A 91 -9.38 9.88 4.20
N GLY A 92 -10.25 9.67 5.19
CA GLY A 92 -11.34 10.62 5.46
C GLY A 92 -12.37 10.76 4.33
N GLY A 93 -12.52 9.75 3.47
CA GLY A 93 -13.41 9.75 2.30
C GLY A 93 -12.72 10.23 1.01
N GLY A 94 -11.45 10.64 1.08
CA GLY A 94 -10.66 11.04 -0.07
C GLY A 94 -9.73 9.91 -0.53
N LEU A 95 -9.95 9.41 -1.75
CA LEU A 95 -9.07 8.40 -2.34
C LEU A 95 -7.78 9.02 -2.86
N VAL A 96 -6.66 8.65 -2.24
CA VAL A 96 -5.30 9.06 -2.61
C VAL A 96 -4.62 7.91 -3.34
N ARG A 97 -3.96 8.21 -4.47
CA ARG A 97 -3.15 7.25 -5.24
C ARG A 97 -1.71 7.72 -5.32
N ARG A 98 -0.79 6.89 -4.82
CA ARG A 98 0.64 7.19 -4.77
C ARG A 98 1.46 6.10 -5.43
N ALA A 99 2.58 6.51 -6.03
CA ALA A 99 3.60 5.63 -6.56
C ALA A 99 4.94 5.88 -5.85
N TRP A 100 5.71 4.82 -5.62
CA TRP A 100 7.08 4.86 -5.14
C TRP A 100 7.98 4.00 -6.01
N TYR A 101 9.17 4.49 -6.29
CA TYR A 101 10.25 3.66 -6.80
C TYR A 101 10.99 3.06 -5.62
N SER A 102 11.27 1.76 -5.68
CA SER A 102 11.95 1.04 -4.62
C SER A 102 12.83 -0.07 -5.15
N GLU A 103 13.90 -0.38 -4.44
CA GLU A 103 14.71 -1.60 -4.60
C GLU A 103 14.37 -2.66 -3.54
N ASP A 104 13.51 -2.30 -2.58
CA ASP A 104 12.97 -3.18 -1.54
C ASP A 104 11.45 -3.05 -1.52
N ALA A 105 10.79 -3.86 -2.35
CA ALA A 105 9.34 -3.90 -2.45
C ALA A 105 8.69 -4.19 -1.09
N LYS A 106 9.29 -5.10 -0.31
CA LYS A 106 8.77 -5.53 0.99
C LYS A 106 8.74 -4.37 1.98
N ALA A 107 9.87 -3.71 2.18
CA ALA A 107 9.96 -2.58 3.10
C ALA A 107 9.01 -1.45 2.69
N THR A 108 8.83 -1.24 1.39
CA THR A 108 7.92 -0.20 0.88
C THR A 108 6.45 -0.54 1.14
N ILE A 109 6.04 -1.80 0.96
CA ILE A 109 4.69 -2.27 1.30
C ILE A 109 4.45 -2.17 2.81
N ASP A 110 5.40 -2.64 3.63
CA ASP A 110 5.33 -2.53 5.10
C ASP A 110 5.18 -1.07 5.53
N ALA A 111 5.92 -0.16 4.90
CA ALA A 111 5.82 1.28 5.17
C ALA A 111 4.50 1.87 4.69
N CYS A 112 3.91 1.37 3.60
CA CYS A 112 2.55 1.73 3.20
C CYS A 112 1.55 1.35 4.29
N LEU A 113 1.65 0.14 4.88
CA LEU A 113 0.84 -0.33 6.00
C LEU A 113 1.08 0.45 7.31
N GLY A 114 2.13 1.27 7.37
CA GLY A 114 2.37 2.24 8.45
C GLY A 114 1.54 3.51 8.40
N ILE A 115 0.64 3.65 7.42
CA ILE A 115 -0.23 4.82 7.28
C ILE A 115 -1.64 4.43 7.76
N ALA A 116 -2.25 5.25 8.63
CA ALA A 116 -3.62 5.01 9.04
C ALA A 116 -4.62 5.37 7.92
N GLY A 117 -5.67 4.56 7.77
CA GLY A 117 -6.72 4.75 6.78
C GLY A 117 -7.26 3.43 6.23
N HIS A 118 -7.91 3.52 5.07
CA HIS A 118 -8.49 2.38 4.35
C HIS A 118 -7.65 2.06 3.12
N HIS A 119 -6.84 1.01 3.21
CA HIS A 119 -5.95 0.59 2.12
C HIS A 119 -6.81 -0.13 1.09
N VAL A 120 -7.02 0.54 -0.04
CA VAL A 120 -7.89 0.05 -1.12
C VAL A 120 -7.13 -0.96 -1.98
N SER A 121 -5.88 -0.67 -2.31
CA SER A 121 -5.02 -1.57 -3.08
C SER A 121 -3.55 -1.26 -2.86
N ILE A 122 -2.71 -2.28 -2.93
CA ILE A 122 -1.25 -2.13 -2.99
C ILE A 122 -0.74 -3.00 -4.15
N GLY A 123 -0.13 -2.39 -5.17
CA GLY A 123 0.41 -3.12 -6.32
C GLY A 123 1.91 -2.98 -6.45
N VAL A 124 2.57 -4.01 -6.95
CA VAL A 124 4.00 -3.99 -7.27
C VAL A 124 4.21 -4.31 -8.74
N ILE A 125 4.95 -3.45 -9.42
CA ILE A 125 5.30 -3.61 -10.83
C ILE A 125 6.81 -3.70 -10.95
N ALA A 126 7.28 -4.68 -11.73
CA ALA A 126 8.70 -4.79 -12.08
C ALA A 126 9.21 -3.51 -12.78
N GLY A 127 10.37 -3.04 -12.35
CA GLY A 127 11.05 -1.86 -12.88
C GLY A 127 10.45 -0.53 -12.43
N TYR A 128 11.18 0.55 -12.73
CA TYR A 128 10.69 1.91 -12.56
C TYR A 128 9.82 2.30 -13.74
N ARG A 129 8.56 2.58 -13.47
CA ARG A 129 7.62 3.06 -14.49
C ARG A 129 8.05 4.45 -14.96
N ALA A 130 7.75 4.77 -16.21
CA ALA A 130 8.10 6.07 -16.77
C ALA A 130 7.38 7.19 -15.99
N ARG A 131 8.16 8.14 -15.45
CA ARG A 131 7.64 9.39 -14.90
C ARG A 131 6.97 10.19 -16.02
N GLN A 132 5.75 10.62 -15.77
CA GLN A 132 5.02 11.59 -16.56
C GLN A 132 4.85 12.90 -15.76
N GLY A 133 4.39 13.96 -16.45
CA GLY A 133 4.30 15.31 -15.92
C GLY A 133 5.49 16.17 -16.34
N SER A 134 5.32 17.49 -16.28
CA SER A 134 6.36 18.44 -16.67
C SER A 134 7.38 18.68 -15.55
N ARG A 135 8.37 19.55 -15.78
CA ARG A 135 9.27 20.05 -14.72
C ARG A 135 8.57 20.98 -13.72
N PHE A 136 7.37 21.46 -14.06
CA PHE A 136 6.57 22.40 -13.26
C PHE A 136 5.37 21.72 -12.59
N GLU A 137 5.14 20.44 -12.89
CA GLU A 137 4.06 19.65 -12.31
C GLU A 137 4.63 18.50 -11.48
N PRO A 138 3.96 18.11 -10.39
CA PRO A 138 4.29 16.89 -9.66
C PRO A 138 4.34 15.70 -10.62
N GLY A 139 5.39 14.90 -10.50
CA GLY A 139 5.53 13.69 -11.31
C GLY A 139 4.43 12.69 -10.99
N PHE A 140 4.00 11.91 -11.99
CA PHE A 140 3.07 10.81 -11.78
C PHE A 140 3.41 9.63 -12.69
N VAL A 141 2.87 8.46 -12.35
CA VAL A 141 2.92 7.25 -13.17
C VAL A 141 1.52 6.95 -13.69
N ARG A 142 1.41 6.52 -14.94
CA ARG A 142 0.17 5.93 -15.48
C ARG A 142 0.20 4.42 -15.39
N TYR A 143 -0.82 3.88 -14.74
CA TYR A 143 -1.05 2.45 -14.66
C TYR A 143 -2.55 2.17 -14.67
N ARG A 144 -3.00 1.23 -15.51
CA ARG A 144 -4.41 0.86 -15.71
C ARG A 144 -5.35 2.06 -15.85
N ARG A 145 -4.96 3.03 -16.69
CA ARG A 145 -5.68 4.31 -16.95
C ARG A 145 -5.79 5.26 -15.76
N GLN A 146 -5.22 4.92 -14.60
CA GLN A 146 -5.17 5.77 -13.42
C GLN A 146 -3.84 6.54 -13.35
N SER A 147 -3.89 7.73 -12.74
CA SER A 147 -2.69 8.49 -12.38
C SER A 147 -2.34 8.22 -10.93
N TRP A 148 -1.07 7.93 -10.69
CA TRP A 148 -0.50 7.67 -9.37
C TRP A 148 0.55 8.73 -9.10
N ALA A 149 0.30 9.60 -8.11
CA ALA A 149 1.22 10.68 -7.80
C ALA A 149 2.55 10.09 -7.32
N LEU A 150 3.66 10.45 -7.97
CA LEU A 150 4.98 9.98 -7.57
C LEU A 150 5.37 10.71 -6.28
N THR A 151 5.54 9.95 -5.20
CA THR A 151 5.87 10.51 -3.90
C THR A 151 7.39 10.62 -3.72
N ARG A 152 7.81 11.70 -3.07
CA ARG A 152 9.23 12.02 -2.81
C ARG A 152 9.80 11.35 -1.54
N VAL A 153 8.97 11.00 -0.55
CA VAL A 153 9.41 10.44 0.75
C VAL A 153 8.32 9.54 1.34
N LEU A 154 8.71 8.37 1.88
CA LEU A 154 7.94 7.58 2.83
C LEU A 154 8.65 7.71 4.19
N ALA A 155 8.16 8.60 5.07
CA ALA A 155 8.77 8.81 6.37
C ALA A 155 7.99 8.04 7.45
N ALA A 156 8.52 6.88 7.82
CA ALA A 156 8.52 6.33 9.17
C ALA A 156 9.37 5.04 9.19
N ASN A 157 10.68 5.21 9.40
CA ASN A 157 11.54 4.25 10.13
C ASN A 157 12.04 2.96 9.44
N THR A 158 12.14 2.86 8.11
CA THR A 158 13.26 2.21 7.37
C THR A 158 13.02 2.20 5.85
N VAL A 159 14.12 2.37 5.10
CA VAL A 159 14.28 2.46 3.62
C VAL A 159 13.41 3.53 2.92
N ALA A 160 13.92 4.76 2.91
CA ALA A 160 13.32 5.88 2.18
C ALA A 160 13.34 5.64 0.67
N ALA A 161 12.20 5.85 -0.01
CA ALA A 161 12.18 6.10 -1.44
C ALA A 161 12.96 7.39 -1.73
N LEU A 162 14.05 7.30 -2.51
CA LEU A 162 14.90 8.43 -2.88
C LEU A 162 14.57 8.87 -4.31
N ALA A 163 14.15 10.13 -4.50
CA ALA A 163 13.98 10.74 -5.82
C ALA A 163 14.46 12.20 -5.80
N ASP A 164 15.01 12.68 -6.92
CA ASP A 164 15.43 14.08 -7.06
C ASP A 164 14.22 15.01 -7.23
N ASP A 165 14.48 16.32 -7.24
CA ASP A 165 13.44 17.33 -7.47
C ASP A 165 12.76 17.23 -8.84
N ALA A 166 13.37 16.49 -9.78
CA ALA A 166 12.81 16.17 -11.09
C ALA A 166 12.09 14.80 -11.11
N GLY A 167 11.92 14.11 -9.97
CA GLY A 167 11.28 12.82 -9.83
C GLY A 167 12.06 11.65 -10.46
N ARG A 168 13.36 11.81 -10.68
CA ARG A 168 14.26 10.72 -11.07
C ARG A 168 14.65 9.95 -9.81
N PRO A 169 14.68 8.61 -9.85
CA PRO A 169 15.14 7.82 -8.71
C PRO A 169 16.60 8.21 -8.38
N LEU A 170 16.87 8.57 -7.12
CA LEU A 170 18.20 8.84 -6.60
C LEU A 170 18.72 7.59 -5.90
N ILE A 171 19.20 6.60 -6.65
CA ILE A 171 20.00 5.51 -6.07
C ILE A 171 21.19 5.23 -6.99
N GLY A 172 22.40 5.43 -6.44
CA GLY A 172 23.68 4.95 -6.95
C GLY A 172 24.60 6.01 -7.57
N ALA A 173 25.66 6.36 -6.84
CA ALA A 173 26.97 5.94 -7.31
C ALA A 173 27.30 4.63 -6.56
#